data_AF-A0A2M7X139-F1
#
_entry.id   AF-A0A2M7X139-F1
#
_cell.length_a   1.000
_cell.length_b   1.000
_cell.length_c   1.000
_cell.angle_alpha   90.00
_cell.angle_beta   90.00
_cell.angle_gamma   90.00
#
_symmetry.space_group_name_H-M   'P 1'
#
loop_
_entity.id
_entity.type
_entity.pdbx_description
1 polymer ?
#
loop_
_entity_poly.entity_id
_entity_poly.type
_entity_poly.pdbx_seq_one_letter_code
_entity_poly.pdbx_strand_id
1 'polypeptide(L)'
;MPAGLSASAALTAIAELAQDLACSANLDASLSAVVQKIADTMRAEAASLFLLSADGTALVCRFSVGPVQFVGQRVVPGQGVIGRAMQTGVCQLVADASADRDFDNSIDAKSGFQTRSLLCTPLASAHGA
;
A
#
# COMPACT_ATOMS: atom_id res chain seq x y z
N MET A 1 -19.31 -6.55 -3.16
CA MET A 1 -18.67 -6.12 -1.90
C MET A 1 -18.58 -7.33 -0.99
N PRO A 2 -17.40 -7.70 -0.44
CA PRO A 2 -17.37 -8.76 0.56
C PRO A 2 -18.15 -8.28 1.79
N ALA A 3 -18.81 -9.20 2.48
CA ALA A 3 -19.52 -8.93 3.73
C ALA A 3 -18.63 -8.07 4.64
N GLY A 4 -19.17 -6.93 5.09
CA GLY A 4 -18.42 -5.94 5.87
C GLY A 4 -17.73 -6.60 7.06
N LEU A 5 -16.42 -6.41 7.16
CA LEU A 5 -15.67 -6.72 8.38
C LEU A 5 -16.44 -6.14 9.57
N SER A 6 -16.77 -6.98 10.56
CA SER A 6 -17.42 -6.47 11.76
C SER A 6 -16.48 -5.47 12.43
N ALA A 7 -17.03 -4.44 13.08
CA ALA A 7 -16.22 -3.43 13.77
C ALA A 7 -15.24 -4.08 14.78
N SER A 8 -15.65 -5.19 15.39
CA SER A 8 -14.78 -5.99 16.28
C SER A 8 -13.61 -6.63 15.52
N ALA A 9 -13.84 -7.24 14.35
CA ALA A 9 -12.78 -7.88 13.59
C ALA A 9 -11.74 -6.86 13.08
N ALA A 10 -12.20 -5.67 12.65
CA ALA A 10 -11.32 -4.58 12.26
C ALA A 10 -10.47 -4.07 13.43
N LEU A 11 -11.07 -3.89 14.62
CA LEU A 11 -10.35 -3.47 15.82
C LEU A 11 -9.29 -4.50 16.23
N THR A 12 -9.64 -5.80 16.20
CA THR A 12 -8.70 -6.88 16.51
C THR A 12 -7.52 -6.88 15.55
N ALA A 13 -7.79 -6.77 14.23
CA ALA A 13 -6.72 -6.71 13.23
C ALA A 13 -5.79 -5.52 13.46
N ILE A 14 -6.32 -4.33 13.76
CA ILE A 14 -5.53 -3.14 14.05
C ILE A 14 -4.67 -3.35 15.31
N ALA A 15 -5.25 -3.88 16.39
CA ALA A 15 -4.55 -4.10 17.64
C ALA A 15 -3.39 -5.10 17.50
N GLU A 16 -3.61 -6.20 16.80
CA GLU A 16 -2.57 -7.21 16.53
C GLU A 16 -1.43 -6.62 15.68
N LEU A 17 -1.76 -5.89 14.60
CA LEU A 17 -0.75 -5.23 13.77
C LEU A 17 0.07 -4.20 14.55
N ALA A 18 -0.57 -3.42 15.43
CA ALA A 18 0.12 -2.44 16.26
C ALA A 18 1.06 -3.11 17.27
N GLN A 19 0.64 -4.22 17.87
CA GLN A 19 1.45 -4.99 18.80
C GLN A 19 2.66 -5.64 18.11
N ASP A 20 2.44 -6.26 16.95
CA ASP A 20 3.50 -6.88 16.13
C ASP A 20 4.58 -5.86 15.72
N LEU A 21 4.18 -4.61 15.49
CA LEU A 21 5.09 -3.53 15.17
C LEU A 21 5.84 -3.01 16.40
N ALA A 22 5.15 -2.82 17.53
CA ALA A 22 5.72 -2.25 18.75
C ALA A 22 6.74 -3.18 19.44
N CYS A 23 6.53 -4.50 19.37
CA CYS A 23 7.42 -5.49 19.98
C CYS A 23 8.55 -5.96 19.05
N SER A 24 8.67 -5.39 17.85
CA SER A 24 9.62 -5.86 16.86
C SER A 24 11.05 -5.45 17.17
N ALA A 25 11.96 -6.42 17.19
CA ALA A 25 13.40 -6.16 17.15
C ALA A 25 13.92 -5.91 15.71
N ASN A 26 13.13 -6.23 14.68
CA ASN A 26 13.49 -6.06 13.27
C ASN A 26 12.31 -5.44 12.52
N LEU A 27 12.36 -4.11 12.40
CA LEU A 27 11.31 -3.31 11.79
C LEU A 27 10.98 -3.75 10.36
N ASP A 28 11.98 -4.10 9.55
CA ASP A 28 11.76 -4.52 8.15
C ASP A 28 11.00 -5.86 8.10
N ALA A 29 11.33 -6.82 8.96
CA ALA A 29 10.60 -8.09 9.05
C ALA A 29 9.14 -7.88 9.50
N SER A 30 8.92 -7.01 10.49
CA SER A 30 7.56 -6.70 10.96
C SER A 30 6.75 -5.95 9.92
N LEU A 31 7.31 -4.95 9.23
CA LEU A 31 6.61 -4.25 8.17
C LEU A 31 6.24 -5.18 7.02
N SER A 32 7.13 -6.11 6.65
CA SER A 32 6.80 -7.14 5.65
C SER A 32 5.63 -8.01 6.10
N ALA A 33 5.61 -8.46 7.36
CA ALA A 33 4.53 -9.27 7.91
C ALA A 33 3.20 -8.48 7.98
N VAL A 34 3.26 -7.21 8.35
CA VAL A 34 2.11 -6.30 8.36
C VAL A 34 1.51 -6.14 6.97
N VAL A 35 2.33 -5.93 5.93
CA VAL A 35 1.84 -5.82 4.54
C VAL A 35 1.15 -7.11 4.09
N GLN A 36 1.71 -8.28 4.44
CA GLN A 36 1.06 -9.56 4.16
C GLN A 36 -0.31 -9.67 4.86
N LYS A 37 -0.36 -9.39 6.15
CA LYS A 37 -1.59 -9.47 6.94
C LYS A 37 -2.66 -8.47 6.47
N ILE A 38 -2.26 -7.29 6.01
CA ILE A 38 -3.17 -6.33 5.36
C ILE A 38 -3.75 -6.93 4.08
N ALA A 39 -2.92 -7.52 3.20
CA ALA A 39 -3.39 -8.16 1.98
C ALA A 39 -4.40 -9.28 2.28
N ASP A 40 -4.11 -10.13 3.26
CA ASP A 40 -4.98 -11.25 3.66
C ASP A 40 -6.30 -10.74 4.24
N THR A 41 -6.25 -9.75 5.13
CA THR A 41 -7.44 -9.16 5.78
C THR A 41 -8.35 -8.50 4.75
N MET A 42 -7.76 -7.78 3.79
CA MET A 42 -8.49 -7.10 2.72
C MET A 42 -8.87 -8.03 1.57
N ARG A 43 -8.38 -9.28 1.57
CA ARG A 43 -8.49 -10.24 0.47
C ARG A 43 -7.99 -9.66 -0.86
N ALA A 44 -6.89 -8.92 -0.79
CA ALA A 44 -6.24 -8.32 -1.94
C ALA A 44 -5.26 -9.32 -2.58
N GLU A 45 -5.24 -9.39 -3.91
CA GLU A 45 -4.31 -10.24 -4.66
C GLU A 45 -2.85 -9.81 -4.52
N ALA A 46 -2.64 -8.51 -4.28
CA ALA A 46 -1.33 -7.92 -4.05
C ALA A 46 -1.45 -6.71 -3.11
N ALA A 47 -0.38 -6.42 -2.38
CA ALA A 47 -0.22 -5.20 -1.60
C ALA A 47 1.23 -4.74 -1.60
N SER A 48 1.46 -3.45 -1.43
CA SER A 48 2.79 -2.86 -1.47
C SER A 48 2.90 -1.64 -0.56
N LEU A 49 4.06 -1.47 0.08
CA LEU A 49 4.41 -0.29 0.85
C LEU A 49 5.49 0.50 0.12
N PHE A 50 5.15 1.74 -0.24
CA PHE A 50 6.07 2.70 -0.84
C PHE A 50 6.52 3.72 0.22
N LEU A 51 7.83 3.96 0.29
CA LEU A 51 8.40 5.01 1.14
C LEU A 51 9.02 6.09 0.28
N LEU A 52 8.85 7.35 0.69
CA LEU A 52 9.54 8.47 0.06
C LEU A 52 11.05 8.36 0.33
N SER A 53 11.86 8.54 -0.71
CA SER A 53 13.32 8.59 -0.58
C SER A 53 13.76 9.80 0.23
N ALA A 54 14.93 9.73 0.87
CA ALA A 54 15.41 10.79 1.76
C ALA A 54 15.61 12.14 1.05
N ASP A 55 15.86 12.13 -0.25
CA ASP A 55 15.98 13.31 -1.11
C ASP A 55 14.63 13.82 -1.64
N GLY A 56 13.53 13.14 -1.34
CA GLY A 56 12.18 13.47 -1.79
C GLY A 56 11.93 13.23 -3.28
N THR A 57 12.85 12.58 -4.01
CA THR A 57 12.77 12.49 -5.48
C THR A 57 11.99 11.28 -5.99
N ALA A 58 11.75 10.27 -5.14
CA ALA A 58 11.05 9.06 -5.54
C ALA A 58 10.29 8.39 -4.39
N LEU A 59 9.18 7.75 -4.74
CA LEU A 59 8.53 6.75 -3.91
C LEU A 59 9.11 5.38 -4.28
N VAL A 60 9.74 4.71 -3.32
CA VAL A 60 10.42 3.43 -3.52
C VAL A 60 9.60 2.33 -2.85
N CYS A 61 9.22 1.32 -3.61
CA CYS A 61 8.57 0.13 -3.06
C CYS A 61 9.55 -0.61 -2.15
N ARG A 62 9.26 -0.65 -0.85
CA ARG A 62 10.09 -1.34 0.14
C ARG A 62 9.63 -2.77 0.40
N PHE A 63 8.33 -2.99 0.36
CA PHE A 63 7.72 -4.30 0.57
C PHE A 63 6.60 -4.50 -0.44
N SER A 64 6.48 -5.72 -0.96
CA SER A 64 5.39 -6.12 -1.84
C SER A 64 5.04 -7.58 -1.60
N VAL A 65 3.76 -7.88 -1.59
CA VAL A 65 3.20 -9.24 -1.58
C VAL A 65 2.28 -9.39 -2.78
N GLY A 66 2.23 -10.57 -3.36
CA GLY A 66 1.41 -10.85 -4.54
C GLY A 66 2.14 -11.67 -5.60
N PRO A 67 1.51 -11.90 -6.77
CA PRO A 67 2.05 -12.76 -7.82
C PRO A 67 3.31 -12.19 -8.48
N VAL A 68 3.54 -10.88 -8.36
CA VAL A 68 4.75 -10.22 -8.87
C VAL A 68 5.41 -9.42 -7.74
N GLN A 69 6.74 -9.52 -7.65
CA GLN A 69 7.52 -8.69 -6.72
C GLN A 69 7.85 -7.33 -7.33
N PHE A 70 7.59 -6.29 -6.54
CA PHE A 70 7.80 -4.89 -6.92
C PHE A 70 8.83 -4.18 -6.04
N VAL A 71 9.47 -4.90 -5.10
CA VAL A 71 10.51 -4.32 -4.23
C VAL A 71 11.61 -3.64 -5.06
N GLY A 72 11.94 -2.40 -4.70
CA GLY A 72 12.92 -1.56 -5.38
C GLY A 72 12.37 -0.71 -6.53
N GLN A 73 11.14 -0.94 -6.99
CA GLN A 73 10.52 -0.10 -8.02
C GLN A 73 10.37 1.34 -7.55
N ARG A 74 10.62 2.28 -8.47
CA ARG A 74 10.62 3.73 -8.20
C ARG A 74 9.47 4.38 -8.97
N VAL A 75 8.69 5.20 -8.27
CA VAL A 75 7.61 6.02 -8.83
C VAL A 75 7.92 7.48 -8.56
N VAL A 76 7.66 8.34 -9.54
CA VAL A 76 7.84 9.79 -9.38
C VAL A 76 6.78 10.32 -8.41
N PRO A 77 7.14 11.14 -7.41
CA PRO A 77 6.17 11.73 -6.50
C PRO A 77 5.14 12.54 -7.27
N GLY A 78 3.86 12.41 -6.89
CA GLY A 78 2.76 13.09 -7.57
C GLY A 78 2.25 12.42 -8.85
N GLN A 79 2.89 11.34 -9.31
CA GLN A 79 2.39 10.52 -10.41
C GLN A 79 1.50 9.39 -9.90
N GLY A 80 0.51 9.03 -10.70
CA GLY A 80 -0.32 7.88 -10.42
C GLY A 80 -1.27 8.11 -9.23
N VAL A 81 -1.96 7.04 -8.85
CA VAL A 81 -2.84 7.06 -7.67
C VAL A 81 -2.05 7.22 -6.36
N ILE A 82 -0.82 6.71 -6.29
CA ILE A 82 0.05 6.88 -5.10
C ILE A 82 0.40 8.36 -4.91
N GLY A 83 0.77 9.05 -5.99
CA GLY A 83 1.05 10.49 -5.95
C GLY A 83 -0.17 11.31 -5.52
N ARG A 84 -1.35 10.99 -6.07
CA ARG A 84 -2.62 11.62 -5.70
C ARG A 84 -2.96 11.39 -4.22
N ALA A 85 -2.76 10.19 -3.69
CA ALA A 85 -2.97 9.88 -2.28
C ALA A 85 -2.04 10.69 -1.36
N MET A 86 -0.76 10.79 -1.72
CA MET A 86 0.23 11.57 -0.98
C MET A 86 -0.09 13.07 -0.98
N GLN A 87 -0.45 13.64 -2.14
CA GLN A 87 -0.78 15.06 -2.27
C GLN A 87 -2.04 15.46 -1.51
N THR A 88 -3.06 14.61 -1.56
CA THR A 88 -4.35 14.91 -0.92
C THR A 88 -4.37 14.60 0.57
N GLY A 89 -3.49 13.70 1.04
CA GLY A 89 -3.56 13.17 2.41
C GLY A 89 -4.80 12.30 2.64
N VAL A 90 -5.50 11.89 1.58
CA VAL A 90 -6.76 11.14 1.65
C VAL A 90 -6.62 9.77 0.98
N CYS A 91 -7.25 8.76 1.58
CA CYS A 91 -7.34 7.43 1.00
C CYS A 91 -8.06 7.44 -0.36
N GLN A 92 -7.46 6.80 -1.36
CA GLN A 92 -7.94 6.71 -2.72
C GLN A 92 -8.53 5.32 -2.96
N LEU A 93 -9.85 5.26 -3.22
CA LEU A 93 -10.52 4.04 -3.66
C LEU A 93 -10.77 4.11 -5.17
N VAL A 94 -10.12 3.22 -5.92
CA VAL A 94 -10.30 3.09 -7.37
C VAL A 94 -10.96 1.76 -7.66
N ALA A 95 -12.25 1.80 -8.01
CA ALA A 95 -13.03 0.60 -8.28
C ALA A 95 -12.71 -0.03 -9.65
N ASP A 96 -12.28 0.78 -10.61
CA ASP A 96 -11.86 0.35 -11.95
C ASP A 96 -10.63 1.17 -12.36
N ALA A 97 -9.47 0.52 -12.38
CA ALA A 97 -8.20 1.16 -12.72
C ALA A 97 -8.14 1.58 -14.20
N SER A 98 -8.86 0.89 -15.09
CA SER A 98 -8.90 1.25 -16.52
C SER A 98 -9.70 2.53 -16.80
N ALA A 99 -10.60 2.89 -15.88
CA ALA A 99 -11.42 4.09 -15.95
C ALA A 99 -10.84 5.28 -15.15
N ASP A 100 -9.81 5.05 -14.32
CA ASP A 100 -9.18 6.11 -13.53
C ASP A 100 -8.13 6.85 -14.37
N ARG A 101 -8.39 8.14 -14.60
CA ARG A 101 -7.55 9.00 -15.44
C ARG A 101 -6.11 9.11 -14.95
N ASP A 102 -5.90 9.05 -13.64
CA ASP A 102 -4.55 9.17 -13.07
C ASP A 102 -3.98 7.80 -12.68
N PHE A 103 -4.56 6.69 -13.14
CA PHE A 103 -3.92 5.38 -13.03
C PHE A 103 -2.78 5.25 -14.06
N ASP A 104 -1.58 4.92 -13.56
CA ASP A 104 -0.40 4.69 -14.37
C ASP A 104 -0.16 3.18 -14.52
N ASN A 105 -0.32 2.68 -15.74
CA ASN A 105 -0.20 1.26 -16.07
C ASN A 105 1.24 0.81 -16.36
N SER A 106 2.25 1.67 -16.19
CA SER A 106 3.64 1.34 -16.52
C SER A 106 4.21 0.19 -15.70
N ILE A 107 3.73 0.00 -14.47
CA ILE A 107 4.11 -1.13 -13.60
C ILE A 107 3.46 -2.43 -14.08
N ASP A 108 2.15 -2.39 -14.36
CA ASP A 108 1.37 -3.49 -14.92
C ASP A 108 1.99 -3.99 -16.23
N ALA A 109 2.31 -3.06 -17.14
CA ALA A 109 2.90 -3.35 -18.45
C ALA A 109 4.25 -4.08 -18.37
N LYS A 110 5.07 -3.78 -17.34
CA LYS A 110 6.39 -4.42 -17.14
C LYS A 110 6.30 -5.77 -16.42
N SER A 111 5.29 -5.92 -15.57
CA SER A 111 5.14 -7.10 -14.71
C SER A 111 4.24 -8.18 -15.30
N GLY A 112 3.36 -7.81 -16.23
CA GLY A 112 2.27 -8.68 -16.69
C GLY A 112 1.14 -8.82 -15.67
N PHE A 113 1.23 -8.15 -14.51
CA PHE A 113 0.13 -8.05 -13.57
C PHE A 113 -0.91 -7.05 -14.09
N GLN A 114 -2.20 -7.35 -13.91
CA GLN A 114 -3.28 -6.45 -14.29
C GLN A 114 -4.02 -5.97 -13.05
N THR A 115 -3.79 -4.72 -12.68
CA THR A 115 -4.51 -4.03 -11.63
C THR A 115 -5.92 -3.72 -12.12
N ARG A 116 -6.93 -4.35 -11.53
CA ARG A 116 -8.35 -4.12 -11.84
C ARG A 116 -8.98 -3.03 -10.98
N SER A 117 -8.60 -3.02 -9.71
CA SER A 117 -9.06 -2.07 -8.69
C SER A 117 -7.95 -1.87 -7.67
N LEU A 118 -7.89 -0.72 -7.00
CA LEU A 118 -6.88 -0.47 -5.98
C LEU A 118 -7.41 0.40 -4.82
N LEU A 119 -6.82 0.21 -3.65
CA LEU A 119 -6.99 1.07 -2.49
C LEU A 119 -5.60 1.59 -2.09
N CYS A 120 -5.41 2.91 -2.04
CA CYS A 120 -4.15 3.53 -1.68
C CYS A 120 -4.36 4.55 -0.58
N THR A 121 -3.75 4.34 0.59
CA THR A 121 -3.82 5.29 1.71
C THR A 121 -2.45 5.90 1.99
N PRO A 122 -2.36 7.22 2.20
CA PRO A 122 -1.13 7.82 2.66
C PRO A 122 -0.84 7.42 4.10
N LEU A 123 0.43 7.16 4.40
CA LEU A 123 0.92 6.94 5.77
C LEU A 123 1.81 8.13 6.15
N ALA A 124 1.44 8.82 7.21
CA ALA A 124 2.22 9.91 7.78
C ALA A 124 2.84 9.47 9.12
N SER A 125 4.05 9.95 9.41
CA SER A 125 4.62 9.83 10.75
C SER A 125 3.80 10.67 11.73
N ALA A 126 3.68 10.20 12.98
CA ALA A 126 2.99 10.93 14.05
C ALA A 126 3.60 12.33 14.33
N HIS A 127 4.86 12.55 13.93
CA HIS A 127 5.52 13.85 14.03
C HIS A 127 5.19 14.80 12.86
N GLY A 128 4.32 14.41 11.94
CA GLY A 128 4.11 15.13 10.69
C GLY A 128 5.35 15.06 9.79
N ALA A 129 5.17 15.39 8.52
CA ALA A 129 6.27 15.77 7.65
C ALA A 129 6.61 17.25 7.90
#